data_AF-A0A2V7VHD7-F1
#
_entry.id   AF-A0A2V7VHD7-F1
#
_cell.length_a   1.000
_cell.length_b   1.000
_cell.length_c   1.000
_cell.angle_alpha   90.00
_cell.angle_beta   90.00
_cell.angle_gamma   90.00
#
_symmetry.space_group_name_H-M   'P 1'
#
loop_
_entity.id
_entity.type
_entity.pdbx_description
1 polymer ?
#
loop_
_entity_poly.entity_id
_entity_poly.type
_entity_poly.pdbx_seq_one_letter_code
_entity_poly.pdbx_strand_id
1 'polypeptide(L)' 'MRSLHLKDMKKGHVIKAGSAGAEADVDVPVGTGQIDYPAVLRAAKKVGTSMYYLEDESADPLGHIPQSLAYLESLKL' A
#
# COMPACT_ATOMS: atom_id res chain seq x y z
N MET A 1 -6.26 15.18 6.84
CA MET A 1 -6.62 14.24 5.76
C MET A 1 -7.63 13.24 6.31
N ARG A 2 -8.73 12.93 5.61
CA ARG A 2 -9.82 12.10 6.18
C ARG A 2 -9.57 10.60 6.02
N SER A 3 -8.99 10.20 4.91
CA SER A 3 -8.68 8.80 4.61
C SER A 3 -7.42 8.69 3.75
N LEU A 4 -6.81 7.50 3.76
CA LEU A 4 -5.68 7.13 2.91
C LEU A 4 -5.91 5.72 2.34
N HIS A 5 -5.66 5.54 1.04
CA HIS A 5 -5.66 4.23 0.42
C HIS A 5 -4.24 3.67 0.48
N LEU A 6 -4.11 2.39 0.84
CA LEU A 6 -2.87 1.66 0.97
C LEU A 6 -2.86 0.60 -0.12
N LYS A 7 -1.95 0.76 -1.08
CA LYS A 7 -1.60 -0.23 -2.10
C LYS A 7 -0.11 -0.13 -2.41
N ASP A 8 0.53 -1.26 -2.71
CA ASP A 8 1.96 -1.32 -2.96
C ASP A 8 2.24 -1.82 -4.38
N MET A 9 3.48 -1.66 -4.82
CA MET A 9 3.89 -2.04 -6.16
C MET A 9 5.22 -2.77 -6.15
N LYS A 10 5.39 -3.69 -7.11
CA LYS A 10 6.63 -4.45 -7.31
C LYS A 10 7.86 -3.55 -7.22
N LYS A 11 8.89 -4.05 -6.54
CA LYS A 11 10.20 -3.39 -6.46
C LYS A 11 10.83 -3.23 -7.84
N GLY A 12 11.35 -2.05 -8.11
CA GLY A 12 11.94 -1.68 -9.39
C GLY A 12 10.90 -1.28 -10.45
N HIS A 13 9.60 -1.27 -10.12
CA HIS A 13 8.60 -0.76 -11.06
C HIS A 13 8.83 0.74 -11.28
N VAL A 14 8.95 1.13 -12.56
CA VAL A 14 9.22 2.51 -12.96
C VAL A 14 7.96 3.33 -12.77
N ILE A 15 8.01 4.29 -11.85
CA ILE A 15 6.90 5.21 -11.63
C ILE A 15 6.98 6.32 -12.66
N LYS A 16 6.00 6.37 -13.56
CA LYS A 16 5.78 7.52 -14.45
C LYS A 16 4.65 8.38 -13.88
N ALA A 17 4.99 9.55 -13.36
CA ALA A 17 3.98 10.46 -12.83
C ALA A 17 2.94 10.79 -13.90
N GLY A 18 1.65 10.72 -13.52
CA GLY A 18 0.53 11.04 -14.41
C GLY A 18 0.12 9.94 -15.39
N SER A 19 0.64 8.70 -15.28
CA SER A 19 0.12 7.55 -16.04
C SER A 19 -0.82 6.70 -15.18
N ALA A 20 -1.94 6.28 -15.77
CA ALA A 20 -2.82 5.24 -15.24
C ALA A 20 -2.57 3.90 -15.94
N GLY A 21 -3.21 2.83 -15.48
CA GLY A 21 -3.22 1.53 -16.16
C GLY A 21 -1.95 0.70 -15.95
N ALA A 22 -1.43 0.67 -14.72
CA ALA A 22 -0.46 -0.37 -14.37
C ALA A 22 -1.12 -1.73 -14.54
N GLU A 23 -0.37 -2.70 -15.06
CA GLU A 23 -0.84 -4.08 -15.17
C GLU A 23 -1.13 -4.64 -13.78
N ALA A 24 -2.15 -5.50 -13.66
CA ALA A 24 -2.56 -6.08 -12.38
C ALA A 24 -1.44 -6.87 -11.69
N ASP A 25 -0.44 -7.33 -12.44
CA ASP A 25 0.71 -8.02 -11.88
C ASP A 25 1.69 -7.08 -11.15
N VAL A 26 1.57 -5.77 -11.31
CA VAL A 26 2.41 -4.78 -10.62
C VAL A 26 2.00 -4.62 -9.15
N ASP A 27 0.72 -4.82 -8.86
CA ASP A 27 0.15 -4.78 -7.51
C ASP A 27 0.68 -5.96 -6.68
N VAL A 28 1.19 -5.66 -5.49
CA VAL A 28 1.74 -6.64 -4.55
C VAL A 28 1.26 -6.33 -3.14
N PRO A 29 1.26 -7.32 -2.22
CA PRO A 29 0.86 -7.09 -0.84
C PRO A 29 1.63 -5.94 -0.20
N VAL A 30 0.93 -5.12 0.57
CA VAL A 30 1.48 -3.98 1.30
C VAL A 30 2.65 -4.43 2.19
N GLY A 31 3.80 -3.77 2.02
CA GLY A 31 5.03 -4.06 2.76
C GLY A 31 5.98 -5.02 2.06
N THR A 32 5.58 -5.61 0.94
CA THR A 32 6.45 -6.45 0.10
C THR A 32 7.03 -5.70 -1.10
N GLY A 33 6.43 -4.55 -1.45
CA GLY A 33 6.81 -3.72 -2.58
C GLY A 33 7.85 -2.65 -2.25
N GLN A 34 7.77 -1.51 -2.94
CA GLN A 34 8.77 -0.44 -2.88
C GLN A 34 8.34 0.81 -2.13
N ILE A 35 7.11 0.86 -1.59
CA ILE A 35 6.66 2.00 -0.78
C ILE A 35 7.21 1.90 0.65
N ASP A 36 7.77 3.00 1.16
CA ASP A 36 8.17 3.12 2.57
C ASP A 36 6.94 3.38 3.47
N TYR A 37 6.21 2.30 3.78
CA TYR A 37 5.03 2.36 4.63
C TYR A 37 5.29 2.92 6.03
N PRO A 38 6.38 2.57 6.74
CA PRO A 38 6.68 3.18 8.02
C PRO A 38 6.74 4.71 7.96
N ALA A 39 7.39 5.29 6.94
CA ALA A 39 7.42 6.74 6.76
C ALA A 39 6.04 7.31 6.42
N VAL A 40 5.31 6.68 5.48
CA VAL A 40 3.97 7.10 5.05
C VAL A 40 2.99 7.10 6.23
N LEU A 41 2.92 6.02 7.00
CA LEU A 41 1.97 5.87 8.11
C LEU A 41 2.29 6.82 9.27
N ARG A 42 3.57 7.06 9.57
CA ARG A 42 3.96 8.10 10.55
C ARG A 42 3.53 9.49 10.11
N ALA A 43 3.72 9.82 8.84
CA ALA A 43 3.26 11.10 8.29
C ALA A 43 1.72 11.21 8.32
N ALA A 44 1.02 10.15 7.92
CA ALA A 44 -0.45 10.08 7.93
C ALA A 44 -1.03 10.29 9.34
N LYS A 45 -0.44 9.64 10.36
CA LYS A 45 -0.77 9.82 11.78
C LYS A 45 -0.55 11.26 12.24
N LYS A 46 0.59 11.88 11.87
CA LYS A 46 0.92 13.28 12.20
C LYS A 46 -0.10 14.28 11.65
N VAL A 47 -0.67 14.03 10.46
CA VAL A 47 -1.68 14.90 9.84
C VAL A 47 -3.13 14.52 10.19
N GLY A 48 -3.31 13.62 11.18
CA GLY A 48 -4.61 13.25 11.73
C GLY A 48 -5.44 12.32 10.85
N THR A 49 -4.82 11.46 10.04
CA THR A 49 -5.53 10.46 9.23
C THR A 49 -6.12 9.38 10.13
N SER A 50 -7.43 9.18 10.07
CA SER A 50 -8.17 8.23 10.92
C SER A 50 -8.69 7.00 10.19
N MET A 51 -8.79 7.05 8.86
CA MET A 51 -9.31 5.94 8.04
C MET A 51 -8.27 5.48 7.04
N TYR A 52 -8.03 4.17 6.98
CA TYR A 52 -7.15 3.54 6.02
C TYR A 52 -7.93 2.48 5.24
N TYR A 53 -7.81 2.50 3.92
CA TYR A 53 -8.41 1.51 3.04
C TYR A 53 -7.29 0.67 2.43
N LEU A 54 -7.29 -0.62 2.67
CA LEU A 54 -6.43 -1.53 1.92
C LEU A 54 -7.08 -1.73 0.55
N GLU A 55 -6.42 -1.24 -0.49
CA GLU A 55 -6.86 -1.34 -1.88
C GLU A 55 -5.92 -2.32 -2.57
N ASP A 56 -6.50 -3.36 -3.18
CA ASP A 56 -5.74 -4.39 -3.90
C ASP A 56 -6.45 -4.63 -5.23
N GLU A 57 -5.81 -4.23 -6.31
CA GLU A 57 -6.31 -4.34 -7.69
C GLU A 57 -5.61 -5.50 -8.43
N SER A 58 -4.96 -6.41 -7.69
CA SER A 58 -4.25 -7.55 -8.24
C SER A 58 -5.19 -8.64 -8.77
N ALA A 59 -4.60 -9.67 -9.39
CA ALA A 59 -5.33 -10.87 -9.80
C ALA A 59 -5.71 -11.80 -8.62
N ASP A 60 -5.11 -11.61 -7.44
CA ASP A 60 -5.38 -12.43 -6.23
C ASP A 60 -5.50 -11.58 -4.95
N PRO A 61 -6.52 -10.71 -4.85
CA PRO A 61 -6.70 -9.86 -3.68
C PRO A 61 -6.98 -10.66 -2.40
N LEU A 62 -7.62 -11.83 -2.52
CA LEU A 62 -7.90 -12.69 -1.36
C LEU A 62 -6.65 -13.32 -0.78
N GLY A 63 -5.65 -13.65 -1.61
CA GLY A 63 -4.34 -14.08 -1.15
C GLY A 63 -3.48 -12.93 -0.59
N HIS A 64 -3.60 -11.72 -1.14
CA HIS A 64 -2.78 -10.57 -0.76
C HIS A 64 -3.24 -9.87 0.52
N ILE A 65 -4.55 -9.69 0.72
CA ILE A 65 -5.10 -8.92 1.86
C ILE A 65 -4.60 -9.45 3.22
N PRO A 66 -4.61 -10.77 3.51
CA PRO A 66 -4.09 -11.29 4.78
C PRO A 66 -2.60 -10.99 4.99
N GLN A 67 -1.78 -11.02 3.93
CA GLN A 67 -0.35 -10.73 4.01
C GLN A 67 -0.10 -9.26 4.33
N SER A 68 -0.84 -8.38 3.66
CA SER A 68 -0.83 -6.94 3.88
C SER A 68 -1.22 -6.59 5.33
N LEU A 69 -2.27 -7.23 5.85
CA LEU A 69 -2.70 -7.04 7.25
C LEU A 69 -1.62 -7.50 8.23
N ALA A 70 -1.05 -8.69 8.03
CA ALA A 70 0.02 -9.20 8.89
C ALA A 70 1.24 -8.27 8.93
N TYR A 71 1.62 -7.70 7.78
CA TYR A 71 2.68 -6.69 7.73
C TYR A 71 2.30 -5.44 8.51
N LEU A 72 1.12 -4.86 8.26
CA LEU A 72 0.66 -3.63 8.91
C LEU A 72 0.56 -3.79 10.44
N GLU A 73 0.07 -4.93 10.93
CA GLU A 73 0.01 -5.25 12.37
C GLU A 73 1.40 -5.38 13.01
N SER A 74 2.41 -5.78 12.22
CA SER A 74 3.79 -5.87 12.70
C SER A 74 4.45 -4.50 12.89
N LEU A 75 3.93 -3.45 12.23
CA LEU A 75 4.41 -2.08 12.34
C LEU A 75 3.95 -1.46 13.66
N LYS A 76 4.81 -1.51 14.68
CA LYS A 76 4.57 -0.92 16.00
C LYS A 76 4.64 0.63 15.97
N LEU A 77 3.66 1.31 15.36
CA LEU A 77 3.65 2.75 15.03
C LEU A 77 2.65 3.63 15.81
#